data_AF-A0A1Z9VPB5-F1
#
_entry.id   AF-A0A1Z9VPB5-F1
#
_cell.length_a   1.000
_cell.length_b   1.000
_cell.length_c   1.000
_cell.angle_alpha   90.00
_cell.angle_beta   90.00
_cell.angle_gamma   90.00
#
_symmetry.space_group_name_H-M   'P 1'
#
loop_
_entity.id
_entity.type
_entity.pdbx_description
1 polymer ?
#
loop_
_entity_poly.entity_id
_entity_poly.type
_entity_poly.pdbx_seq_one_letter_code
_entity_poly.pdbx_strand_id
1 'polypeptide(L)' 'MSDKSDFGKKIKQLEARISQLEKGSGKSSKPKKKRKPSAYNLFFKSEMPKVKKEFPDMEHSKAFKEVSRRWKEKQAKK' A
#
# COMPACT_ATOMS: atom_id res chain seq x y z
N MET A 1 -17.30 23.06 -16.44
CA MET A 1 -16.91 23.06 -15.02
C MET A 1 -17.39 21.77 -14.39
N SER A 2 -16.51 20.85 -14.01
CA SER A 2 -16.94 19.60 -13.36
C SER A 2 -17.52 19.90 -11.99
N ASP A 3 -18.77 19.48 -11.81
CA ASP A 3 -19.68 19.82 -10.72
C ASP A 3 -19.12 19.37 -9.36
N LYS A 4 -19.05 20.31 -8.40
CA LYS A 4 -18.48 20.08 -7.06
C LYS A 4 -19.32 19.12 -6.20
N SER A 5 -20.48 18.69 -6.68
CA SER A 5 -21.47 17.89 -5.95
C SER A 5 -21.14 16.38 -5.87
N ASP A 6 -20.28 15.87 -6.76
CA ASP A 6 -19.86 14.45 -6.73
C ASP A 6 -18.83 14.14 -5.63
N PHE A 7 -18.02 15.13 -5.24
CA PHE A 7 -16.99 14.94 -4.22
C PHE A 7 -17.58 14.76 -2.82
N GLY A 8 -18.69 15.45 -2.50
CA GLY A 8 -19.37 15.32 -1.20
C GLY A 8 -19.91 13.91 -0.93
N LYS A 9 -20.40 13.23 -1.98
CA LYS A 9 -20.86 11.83 -1.90
C LYS A 9 -19.68 10.87 -1.70
N LYS A 10 -18.56 11.14 -2.37
CA LYS A 10 -17.32 10.35 -2.26
C LYS A 10 -16.72 10.44 -0.85
N ILE A 11 -16.73 11.64 -0.25
CA ILE A 11 -16.24 11.87 1.12
C ILE A 11 -17.05 11.07 2.13
N LYS A 12 -18.38 11.14 2.04
CA LYS A 12 -19.29 10.39 2.93
C LYS A 12 -19.11 8.86 2.80
N GLN A 13 -18.85 8.38 1.59
CA GLN A 13 -18.57 6.96 1.34
C GLN A 13 -17.22 6.51 1.89
N LEU A 14 -16.20 7.37 1.84
CA LEU A 14 -14.89 7.10 2.42
C LEU A 14 -14.94 7.06 3.95
N GLU A 15 -15.65 7.98 4.58
CA GLU A 15 -15.84 8.00 6.04
C GLU A 15 -16.56 6.75 6.55
N ALA A 16 -17.62 6.32 5.87
CA ALA A 16 -18.32 5.08 6.20
C ALA A 16 -17.41 3.85 6.08
N ARG A 17 -16.50 3.83 5.09
CA ARG A 17 -15.55 2.73 4.89
C ARG A 17 -14.44 2.73 5.93
N ILE A 18 -13.96 3.89 6.35
CA ILE A 18 -13.00 4.04 7.47
C ILE A 18 -13.64 3.53 8.77
N SER A 19 -14.87 3.95 9.07
CA SER A 19 -15.61 3.50 10.26
C SER A 19 -15.79 1.98 10.31
N GLN A 20 -16.07 1.34 9.17
CA GLN A 20 -16.17 -0.12 9.07
C GLN A 20 -14.82 -0.83 9.21
N LEU A 21 -13.73 -0.26 8.70
CA LEU A 21 -12.38 -0.81 8.85
C LEU A 21 -11.90 -0.75 10.31
N GLU A 22 -12.17 0.34 11.01
CA GLU A 22 -11.85 0.50 12.43
C GLU A 22 -12.61 -0.53 13.29
N LYS A 23 -13.92 -0.70 13.05
CA LYS A 23 -14.79 -1.66 13.79
C LYS A 23 -14.50 -3.14 13.47
N GLY A 24 -13.90 -3.45 12.32
CA GLY A 24 -13.61 -4.82 11.88
C GLY A 24 -12.29 -5.42 12.39
N SER A 25 -11.43 -4.62 13.02
CA SER A 25 -10.09 -5.05 13.49
C SER A 25 -10.11 -5.90 14.77
N GLY A 26 -11.27 -6.01 15.43
CA GLY A 26 -11.45 -6.69 16.73
C GLY A 26 -11.66 -8.21 16.70
N LYS A 27 -11.36 -8.92 15.59
CA LYS A 27 -11.33 -10.40 15.65
C LYS A 27 -9.99 -10.84 16.25
N SER A 28 -10.02 -11.14 17.55
CA SER A 28 -8.99 -11.83 18.31
C SER A 28 -8.68 -13.20 17.71
N SER A 29 -7.95 -13.21 16.60
CA SER A 29 -7.36 -14.44 16.06
C SER A 29 -6.12 -14.76 16.89
N LYS A 30 -6.10 -15.97 17.46
CA LYS A 30 -4.95 -16.61 18.13
C LYS A 30 -3.63 -16.16 17.50
N PRO A 31 -2.60 -15.75 18.27
CA PRO A 31 -1.40 -15.12 17.71
C PRO A 31 -0.77 -16.04 16.68
N LYS A 32 -0.99 -15.74 15.39
CA LYS A 32 -0.38 -16.48 14.28
C LYS A 32 1.12 -16.24 14.40
N LYS A 33 1.89 -17.32 14.59
CA LYS A 33 3.35 -17.28 14.63
C LYS A 33 3.84 -16.42 13.47
N LYS A 34 4.48 -15.28 13.79
CA LYS A 34 4.94 -14.31 12.78
C LYS A 34 5.86 -15.06 11.81
N ARG A 35 5.41 -15.27 10.57
CA ARG A 35 6.20 -15.94 9.54
C ARG A 35 7.43 -15.08 9.26
N LYS A 36 8.59 -15.71 9.06
CA LYS A 36 9.79 -14.98 8.63
C LYS A 36 9.46 -14.26 7.31
N PRO A 37 9.81 -12.96 7.17
CA PRO A 37 9.54 -12.22 5.95
C PRO A 37 10.26 -12.87 4.76
N SER A 38 9.56 -12.99 3.63
CA SER A 38 10.14 -13.46 2.37
C SER A 38 11.23 -12.50 1.87
N ALA A 39 12.14 -12.98 1.02
CA ALA A 39 13.17 -12.17 0.38
C ALA A 39 12.59 -10.94 -0.35
N TYR A 40 11.43 -11.09 -0.99
CA TYR A 40 10.71 -9.97 -1.60
C TYR A 40 10.26 -8.94 -0.56
N ASN A 41 9.74 -9.38 0.60
CA ASN A 41 9.27 -8.46 1.64
C ASN A 41 10.43 -7.67 2.26
N LEU A 42 11.60 -8.30 2.40
CA LEU A 42 12.82 -7.63 2.85
C LEU A 42 13.30 -6.59 1.82
N PHE A 43 13.28 -6.96 0.54
CA PHE A 43 13.62 -6.04 -0.56
C PHE A 43 12.64 -4.87 -0.64
N PHE A 44 11.34 -5.14 -0.54
CA PHE A 44 10.31 -4.12 -0.58
C PHE A 44 10.49 -3.08 0.53
N LYS A 45 10.82 -3.54 1.75
CA LYS A 45 11.07 -2.65 2.89
C LYS A 45 12.24 -1.70 2.67
N SER A 46 13.29 -2.13 1.99
CA SER A 46 14.46 -1.28 1.71
C SER A 46 14.29 -0.40 0.48
N GLU A 47 13.51 -0.84 -0.51
CA GLU A 47 13.35 -0.15 -1.78
C GLU A 47 12.21 0.88 -1.79
N MET A 48 11.10 0.59 -1.10
CA MET A 48 9.96 1.52 -0.98
C MET A 48 10.35 2.92 -0.46
N PRO A 49 11.18 3.09 0.59
CA PRO A 49 11.59 4.43 1.02
C PRO A 49 12.47 5.14 -0.01
N LYS A 50 13.21 4.42 -0.87
CA LYS A 50 13.99 5.04 -1.96
C LYS A 50 13.06 5.58 -3.04
N VAL A 51 12.08 4.78 -3.47
CA VAL A 51 11.07 5.20 -4.45
C VAL A 51 10.26 6.39 -3.93
N LYS A 52 9.92 6.43 -2.64
CA LYS A 52 9.25 7.61 -2.04
C LYS A 52 10.14 8.84 -1.93
N LYS A 53 11.47 8.68 -1.80
CA LYS A 53 12.42 9.79 -1.83
C LYS A 53 12.63 10.33 -3.23
N GLU A 54 12.73 9.44 -4.22
CA GLU A 54 12.85 9.79 -5.64
C GLU A 54 11.56 10.41 -6.18
N PHE A 55 10.41 9.91 -5.72
CA PHE A 55 9.08 10.33 -6.18
C PHE A 55 8.13 10.57 -5.00
N PRO A 56 8.27 11.70 -4.27
CA PRO A 56 7.44 12.02 -3.11
C PRO A 56 5.96 12.22 -3.44
N ASP A 57 5.65 12.72 -4.64
CA ASP A 57 4.28 12.94 -5.16
C ASP A 57 3.69 11.71 -5.88
N MET A 58 4.44 10.61 -5.98
CA MET A 58 3.96 9.43 -6.70
C MET A 58 2.96 8.62 -5.87
N GLU A 59 1.83 8.29 -6.51
CA GLU A 59 0.80 7.44 -5.90
C GLU A 59 1.39 6.10 -5.44
N HIS A 60 0.97 5.63 -4.27
CA HIS A 60 1.47 4.40 -3.66
C HIS A 60 1.40 3.18 -4.60
N SER A 61 0.37 3.09 -5.46
CA SER A 61 0.23 2.01 -6.43
C SER A 61 1.31 2.02 -7.51
N LYS A 62 1.72 3.23 -7.96
CA LYS A 62 2.78 3.44 -8.94
C LYS A 62 4.13 3.14 -8.33
N ALA A 63 4.36 3.60 -7.10
CA ALA A 63 5.56 3.26 -6.34
C ALA A 63 5.70 1.74 -6.11
N PHE A 64 4.59 1.05 -5.80
CA PHE A 64 4.58 -0.42 -5.67
C PHE A 64 4.94 -1.13 -6.98
N LYS A 65 4.38 -0.68 -8.11
CA LYS A 65 4.72 -1.21 -9.44
C LYS A 65 6.20 -1.03 -9.76
N GLU A 66 6.76 0.12 -9.41
CA GLU A 66 8.18 0.41 -9.62
C GLU A 66 9.08 -0.50 -8.78
N VAL A 67 8.79 -0.67 -7.49
CA VAL A 67 9.52 -1.63 -6.63
C VAL A 67 9.40 -3.06 -7.17
N SER A 68 8.23 -3.44 -7.66
CA SER A 68 7.99 -4.77 -8.27
C SER A 68 8.82 -4.97 -9.55
N ARG A 69 8.96 -3.93 -10.38
CA ARG A 69 9.82 -3.94 -11.58
C ARG A 69 11.29 -4.11 -11.19
N ARG A 70 11.78 -3.29 -10.25
CA ARG A 70 13.17 -3.37 -9.73
C ARG A 70 13.50 -4.75 -9.15
N TRP A 71 12.55 -5.39 -8.47
CA TRP A 71 12.73 -6.76 -7.98
C TRP A 71 12.90 -7.77 -9.11
N LYS A 72 12.07 -7.70 -10.16
CA LYS A 72 12.19 -8.60 -11.33
C LYS A 72 13.53 -8.41 -12.03
N GLU A 73 13.99 -7.17 -12.20
CA GLU A 73 15.29 -6.86 -12.80
C GLU A 73 16.45 -7.39 -11.96
N LYS A 74 16.37 -7.25 -10.64
CA LYS A 74 17.34 -7.85 -9.72
C LYS A 74 17.40 -9.37 -9.85
N GLN A 75 16.25 -10.03 -10.00
CA GLN A 75 16.16 -11.48 -10.16
C GLN A 75 16.65 -11.94 -11.54
N ALA A 76 16.46 -11.14 -12.59
CA ALA A 76 16.92 -11.44 -13.95
C ALA A 76 18.44 -11.28 -14.13
N LYS A 77 19.09 -10.51 -13.24
CA LYS A 77 20.54 -10.25 -13.27
C LYS A 77 21.33 -11.20 -12.33
N LYS A 78 20.69 -12.28 -11.88
CA LYS A 78 21.28 -13.32 -11.03
C LYS A 78 21.44 -14.60 -11.85
#